data_AF-A0A3B8WB95-F1
#
_entry.id   AF-A0A3B8WB95-F1
#
_cell.length_a   1.000
_cell.length_b   1.000
_cell.length_c   1.000
_cell.angle_alpha   90.00
_cell.angle_beta   90.00
_cell.angle_gamma   90.00
#
_symmetry.space_group_name_H-M   'P 1'
#
loop_
_entity.id
_entity.type
_entity.pdbx_description
1 polymer ?
#
loop_
_entity_poly.entity_id
_entity_poly.type
_entity_poly.pdbx_seq_one_letter_code
_entity_poly.pdbx_strand_id
1 'polypeptide(L)'
;WWIRQTIERAIMNQTRTIRLPIHVVKELNLYLRAARELTQKLDHEPTAEEIARMVDKPVDDVKRMLGLNERVASMDTPIGAGSDKSLMDTVADEGASDPADLLQDNNMCSCLEKWIDQLSDKQQE
;
A
#
# COMPACT_ATOMS: atom_id res chain seq x y z
N TRP A 1 9.93 14.91 33.29
CA TRP A 1 8.60 15.06 32.66
C TRP A 1 8.72 15.49 31.19
N TRP A 2 9.35 16.62 30.87
CA TRP A 2 9.51 17.10 29.48
C TRP A 2 10.33 16.17 28.57
N ILE A 3 11.44 15.58 29.06
CA ILE A 3 12.29 14.68 28.27
C ILE A 3 11.50 13.48 27.73
N ARG A 4 10.76 12.80 28.62
CA ARG A 4 9.92 11.64 28.24
C ARG A 4 8.86 12.03 27.22
N GLN A 5 8.15 13.13 27.46
CA GLN A 5 7.10 13.62 26.55
C GLN A 5 7.65 13.91 25.14
N THR A 6 8.82 14.55 25.06
CA THR A 6 9.45 14.89 23.79
C THR A 6 9.88 13.63 23.03
N ILE A 7 10.48 12.66 23.72
CA ILE A 7 10.88 11.38 23.11
C ILE A 7 9.65 10.61 22.61
N GLU A 8 8.61 10.45 23.43
CA GLU A 8 7.38 9.74 23.02
C GLU A 8 6.72 10.43 21.81
N ARG A 9 6.68 11.77 21.79
CA ARG A 9 6.15 12.53 20.65
C ARG A 9 7.01 12.37 19.39
N ALA A 10 8.34 12.35 19.52
CA ALA A 10 9.24 12.11 18.39
C ALA A 10 9.02 10.70 17.82
N ILE A 11 8.96 9.68 18.69
CA ILE A 11 8.69 8.29 18.30
C ILE A 11 7.38 8.19 17.51
N MET A 12 6.29 8.77 18.03
CA MET A 12 4.98 8.71 17.36
C MET A 12 4.96 9.44 16.00
N ASN A 13 5.79 10.46 15.79
CA ASN A 13 5.76 11.27 14.58
C ASN A 13 6.79 10.86 13.51
N GLN A 14 7.88 10.18 13.90
CA GLN A 14 9.06 10.01 13.04
C GLN A 14 9.48 8.55 12.79
N THR A 15 8.94 7.57 13.50
CA THR A 15 9.43 6.17 13.40
C THR A 15 8.84 5.37 12.25
N ARG A 16 7.78 5.84 11.61
CA ARG A 16 7.14 5.14 10.49
C ARG A 16 7.56 5.77 9.17
N THR A 17 7.80 4.92 8.17
CA THR A 17 8.02 5.32 6.77
C THR A 17 6.83 6.12 6.25
N ILE A 18 5.61 5.64 6.50
CA ILE A 18 4.37 6.37 6.24
C ILE A 18 3.88 6.97 7.54
N ARG A 19 3.89 8.31 7.62
CA ARG A 19 3.51 9.05 8.82
C ARG A 19 2.01 8.91 9.09
N LEU A 20 1.66 8.54 10.32
CA LEU A 20 0.29 8.55 10.82
C LEU A 20 0.06 9.71 11.81
N PRO A 21 -1.14 10.32 11.81
CA PRO A 21 -1.51 11.32 12.82
C PRO A 21 -1.49 10.74 14.25
N ILE A 22 -1.17 11.58 15.25
CA ILE A 22 -1.01 11.14 16.65
C ILE A 22 -2.28 10.48 17.21
N HIS A 23 -3.47 11.00 16.89
CA HIS A 23 -4.73 10.42 17.37
C HIS A 23 -4.96 9.01 16.83
N VAL A 24 -4.63 8.77 15.55
CA VAL A 24 -4.68 7.45 14.91
C VAL A 24 -3.70 6.49 15.57
N VAL A 25 -2.47 6.93 15.86
CA VAL A 25 -1.47 6.09 16.56
C VAL A 25 -1.91 5.74 17.98
N LYS A 26 -2.52 6.69 18.70
CA LYS A 26 -3.06 6.42 20.05
C LYS A 26 -4.21 5.40 20.00
N GLU A 27 -5.11 5.57 19.04
CA GLU A 27 -6.23 4.66 18.82
C GLU A 27 -5.74 3.25 18.41
N LEU A 28 -4.79 3.16 17.50
CA LEU A 28 -4.17 1.89 17.13
C LEU A 28 -3.52 1.19 18.33
N ASN A 29 -2.80 1.92 19.19
CA ASN A 29 -2.20 1.35 20.39
C ASN A 29 -3.23 0.83 21.41
N LEU A 30 -4.45 1.40 21.43
CA LEU A 30 -5.55 0.87 22.23
C LEU A 30 -5.93 -0.53 21.75
N TYR A 31 -6.13 -0.69 20.43
CA TYR A 31 -6.44 -2.00 19.84
C TYR A 31 -5.32 -3.02 19.99
N LEU A 32 -4.06 -2.60 19.81
CA LEU A 32 -2.92 -3.51 19.99
C LEU A 32 -2.76 -3.97 21.45
N ARG A 33 -3.09 -3.10 22.41
CA ARG A 33 -3.10 -3.47 23.83
C ARG A 33 -4.24 -4.45 24.11
N ALA A 34 -5.42 -4.16 23.58
CA ALA A 34 -6.59 -5.02 23.67
C ALA A 34 -6.32 -6.41 23.08
N ALA A 35 -5.73 -6.48 21.90
CA ALA A 35 -5.31 -7.73 21.27
C ALA A 35 -4.37 -8.53 22.18
N ARG A 36 -3.31 -7.91 22.73
CA ARG A 36 -2.38 -8.61 23.64
C ARG A 36 -3.04 -9.15 24.89
N GLU A 37 -3.99 -8.42 25.46
CA GLU A 37 -4.74 -8.89 26.63
C GLU A 37 -5.61 -10.09 26.28
N LEU A 38 -6.25 -10.08 25.10
CA LEU A 38 -7.01 -11.22 24.60
C LEU A 38 -6.11 -12.42 24.29
N THR A 39 -4.93 -12.23 23.69
CA THR A 39 -3.96 -13.31 23.45
C THR A 39 -3.51 -14.00 24.74
N GLN A 40 -3.53 -13.32 25.89
CA GLN A 40 -3.21 -13.94 27.17
C GLN A 40 -4.38 -14.73 27.77
N LYS A 41 -5.62 -14.40 27.38
CA LYS A 41 -6.84 -15.03 27.87
C LYS A 41 -7.34 -16.15 26.95
N LEU A 42 -7.04 -16.06 25.66
CA LEU A 42 -7.43 -16.99 24.61
C LEU A 42 -6.24 -17.87 24.25
N ASP A 43 -6.50 -19.13 23.92
CA ASP A 43 -5.47 -20.08 23.44
C ASP A 43 -5.13 -19.86 21.94
N HIS A 44 -5.52 -18.72 21.36
CA HIS A 44 -5.29 -18.38 19.95
C HIS A 44 -5.09 -16.87 19.76
N GLU A 45 -4.66 -16.50 18.55
CA GLU A 45 -4.57 -15.09 18.15
C GLU A 45 -5.98 -14.48 18.05
N PRO A 46 -6.24 -13.32 18.67
CA PRO A 46 -7.57 -12.73 18.72
C PRO A 46 -8.01 -12.24 17.35
N THR A 47 -9.26 -12.52 17.02
CA THR A 47 -9.90 -12.02 15.81
C THR A 47 -10.29 -10.55 15.95
N ALA A 48 -10.43 -9.85 14.81
CA ALA A 48 -10.88 -8.46 14.81
C ALA A 48 -12.24 -8.26 15.49
N GLU A 49 -13.12 -9.27 15.44
CA GLU A 49 -14.43 -9.26 16.11
C GLU A 49 -14.31 -9.33 17.64
N GLU A 50 -13.41 -10.15 18.15
CA GLU A 50 -13.18 -10.26 19.60
C GLU A 50 -12.56 -8.98 20.17
N ILE A 51 -11.61 -8.39 19.44
CA ILE A 51 -11.03 -7.09 19.81
C ILE A 51 -12.11 -6.00 19.79
N ALA A 52 -12.96 -5.98 18.77
CA ALA A 52 -14.06 -5.03 18.64
C ALA A 52 -15.07 -5.15 19.80
N ARG A 53 -15.43 -6.38 20.20
CA ARG A 53 -16.29 -6.62 21.36
C ARG A 53 -15.65 -6.15 22.66
N MET A 54 -14.35 -6.33 22.83
CA MET A 54 -13.67 -5.92 24.06
C MET A 54 -13.51 -4.40 24.17
N VAL A 55 -13.30 -3.70 23.05
CA VAL A 55 -13.11 -2.24 23.01
C VAL A 55 -14.41 -1.48 22.80
N ASP A 56 -15.53 -2.19 22.64
CA ASP A 56 -16.88 -1.66 22.38
C ASP A 56 -16.92 -0.72 21.16
N LYS A 57 -16.43 -1.23 20.02
CA LYS A 57 -16.36 -0.49 18.75
C LYS A 57 -16.80 -1.34 17.56
N PRO A 58 -17.17 -0.71 16.44
CA PRO A 58 -17.49 -1.43 15.20
C PRO A 58 -16.30 -2.28 14.71
N VAL A 59 -16.59 -3.48 14.22
CA VAL A 59 -15.59 -4.40 13.67
C VAL A 59 -14.85 -3.78 12.49
N ASP A 60 -15.55 -3.02 11.65
CA ASP A 60 -14.98 -2.37 10.46
C ASP A 60 -13.92 -1.32 10.83
N ASP A 61 -14.12 -0.61 11.95
CA ASP A 61 -13.15 0.36 12.46
C ASP A 61 -11.89 -0.35 12.95
N VAL A 62 -12.04 -1.47 13.66
CA VAL A 62 -10.92 -2.28 14.12
C VAL A 62 -10.15 -2.87 12.94
N LYS A 63 -10.84 -3.44 11.95
CA LYS A 63 -10.21 -3.98 10.72
C LYS A 63 -9.42 -2.91 9.98
N ARG A 64 -10.02 -1.74 9.76
CA ARG A 64 -9.37 -0.60 9.11
C ARG A 64 -8.13 -0.16 9.89
N MET A 65 -8.22 -0.09 11.22
CA MET A 65 -7.12 0.36 12.07
C MET A 65 -5.97 -0.67 12.12
N LEU A 66 -6.29 -1.96 12.19
CA LEU A 66 -5.30 -3.02 12.12
C LEU A 66 -4.58 -3.05 10.77
N GLY A 67 -5.27 -2.75 9.66
CA GLY A 67 -4.65 -2.59 8.35
C GLY A 67 -3.58 -1.48 8.30
N LEU A 68 -3.76 -0.40 9.06
CA LEU A 68 -2.75 0.67 9.18
C LEU A 68 -1.51 0.26 9.99
N ASN A 69 -1.53 -0.90 10.65
CA ASN A 69 -0.39 -1.38 11.43
C ASN A 69 0.70 -2.02 10.56
N GLU A 70 0.40 -2.33 9.31
CA GLU A 70 1.35 -2.95 8.39
C GLU A 70 2.58 -2.06 8.20
N ARG A 71 3.76 -2.69 8.23
CA ARG A 71 5.04 -2.00 8.05
C ARG A 71 5.50 -2.17 6.62
N VAL A 72 6.08 -1.11 6.07
CA VAL A 72 6.71 -1.15 4.76
C VAL A 72 7.85 -2.17 4.77
N ALA A 73 7.84 -3.10 3.82
CA ALA A 73 8.92 -4.06 3.61
C ALA A 73 10.06 -3.43 2.82
N SER A 74 11.29 -3.92 3.01
CA SER A 74 12.44 -3.46 2.22
C SER A 74 12.39 -4.07 0.82
N MET A 75 12.58 -3.26 -0.22
CA MET A 75 12.63 -3.74 -1.62
C MET A 75 13.81 -4.68 -1.88
N ASP A 76 14.88 -4.53 -1.10
CA ASP A 76 16.09 -5.36 -1.18
C ASP A 76 15.96 -6.70 -0.43
N THR A 77 14.78 -7.01 0.10
CA THR A 77 14.57 -8.28 0.82
C THR A 77 14.69 -9.43 -0.19
N PRO A 78 15.58 -10.43 0.04
CA PRO A 78 15.74 -11.54 -0.89
C PRO A 78 14.51 -12.46 -0.85
N ILE A 79 14.09 -12.93 -2.03
CA ILE A 79 13.00 -13.89 -2.17
C ILE A 79 13.57 -15.31 -2.06
N GLY A 80 13.44 -15.92 -0.88
CA GLY A 80 13.86 -17.29 -0.62
C GLY A 80 15.32 -17.43 -0.18
N ALA A 81 15.63 -18.58 0.45
CA ALA A 81 16.96 -18.84 0.98
C ALA A 81 17.96 -19.12 -0.16
N GLY A 82 18.94 -18.23 -0.34
CA GLY A 82 20.04 -18.41 -1.30
C GLY A 82 19.76 -17.93 -2.72
N SER A 83 18.69 -17.16 -2.95
CA SER A 83 18.49 -16.46 -4.22
C SER A 83 19.13 -15.06 -4.15
N ASP A 84 19.70 -14.62 -5.26
CA ASP A 84 20.18 -13.24 -5.45
C ASP A 84 19.04 -12.31 -5.92
N LYS A 85 17.80 -12.81 -5.91
CA LYS A 85 16.62 -12.10 -6.40
C LYS A 85 15.96 -11.33 -5.27
N SER A 86 15.83 -10.03 -5.44
CA SER A 86 15.18 -9.12 -4.51
C SER A 86 13.66 -9.10 -4.70
N LEU A 87 12.93 -8.54 -3.74
CA LEU A 87 11.50 -8.24 -3.91
C LEU A 87 11.26 -7.33 -5.13
N MET A 88 12.17 -6.38 -5.37
CA MET A 88 12.09 -5.47 -6.51
C MET A 88 12.03 -6.21 -7.86
N ASP A 89 12.77 -7.31 -8.01
CA ASP A 89 12.84 -8.06 -9.27
C ASP A 89 11.53 -8.78 -9.64
N THR A 90 10.55 -8.83 -8.73
CA THR A 90 9.25 -9.46 -8.97
C THR A 90 8.12 -8.48 -9.23
N VAL A 91 8.34 -7.19 -8.98
CA VAL A 91 7.32 -6.17 -9.20
C VAL A 91 7.35 -5.79 -10.68
N ALA A 92 6.28 -6.11 -11.39
CA ALA A 92 6.12 -5.68 -12.78
C ALA A 92 5.79 -4.18 -12.84
N ASP A 93 6.26 -3.52 -13.90
CA ASP A 93 5.88 -2.14 -14.20
C ASP A 93 4.52 -2.13 -14.93
N GLU A 94 3.46 -1.74 -14.22
CA GLU A 94 2.11 -1.61 -14.78
C GLU A 94 1.98 -0.41 -15.74
N GLY A 95 2.91 0.54 -15.72
CA GLY A 95 2.93 1.71 -16.60
C GLY A 95 3.66 1.47 -17.92
N ALA A 96 4.38 0.36 -18.05
CA ALA A 96 5.08 0.01 -19.28
C ALA A 96 4.08 -0.35 -20.38
N SER A 97 4.06 0.42 -21.46
CA SER A 97 3.27 0.10 -22.65
C SER A 97 3.85 -1.13 -23.34
N ASP A 98 2.98 -2.04 -23.82
CA ASP A 98 3.42 -3.17 -24.61
C ASP A 98 4.04 -2.67 -25.92
N PRO A 99 5.28 -3.07 -26.28
CA PRO A 99 5.87 -2.71 -27.57
C PRO A 99 5.01 -3.11 -28.77
N ALA A 100 4.18 -4.16 -28.66
CA ALA A 100 3.22 -4.52 -29.70
C ALA A 100 2.13 -3.45 -29.87
N ASP A 101 1.57 -2.95 -28.77
CA ASP A 101 0.55 -1.90 -28.77
C ASP A 101 1.13 -0.59 -29.34
N LEU A 102 2.35 -0.22 -28.94
CA LEU A 102 3.04 0.97 -29.47
C LEU A 102 3.27 0.88 -30.99
N LEU A 103 3.62 -0.31 -31.50
CA LEU A 103 3.79 -0.51 -32.94
C LEU A 103 2.45 -0.46 -33.68
N GLN A 104 1.40 -1.02 -33.08
CA GLN A 104 0.06 -0.99 -33.65
C GLN A 104 -0.45 0.46 -33.77
N ASP A 105 -0.31 1.26 -32.72
CA ASP A 105 -0.72 2.66 -32.70
C ASP A 105 0.05 3.49 -33.74
N ASN A 106 1.37 3.32 -33.83
CA ASN A 106 2.17 4.00 -34.85
C ASN A 106 1.78 3.58 -36.28
N ASN A 107 1.52 2.30 -36.50
CA ASN A 107 1.05 1.80 -37.80
C ASN A 107 -0.33 2.36 -38.15
N MET A 108 -1.26 2.42 -37.19
CA MET A 108 -2.57 3.04 -37.39
C MET A 108 -2.44 4.50 -37.79
N CYS A 109 -1.63 5.28 -37.09
CA CYS A 109 -1.36 6.68 -37.44
C CYS A 109 -0.78 6.83 -38.85
N SER A 110 0.21 6.01 -39.23
CA SER A 110 0.79 6.05 -40.58
C SER A 110 -0.19 5.65 -41.68
N CYS A 111 -1.05 4.67 -41.41
CA CYS A 111 -2.10 4.26 -42.35
C CYS A 111 -3.17 5.36 -42.51
N LEU A 112 -3.57 6.00 -41.41
CA LEU A 112 -4.50 7.13 -41.45
C LEU A 112 -3.94 8.29 -42.27
N GLU A 113 -2.68 8.66 -42.05
CA GLU A 113 -2.00 9.71 -42.82
C GLU A 113 -1.99 9.39 -44.33
N LYS A 114 -1.64 8.15 -44.70
CA LYS A 114 -1.67 7.70 -46.11
C LYS A 114 -3.06 7.69 -46.72
N TRP A 115 -4.11 7.39 -45.95
CA TRP A 115 -5.49 7.39 -46.44
C TRP A 115 -6.03 8.82 -46.57
N ILE A 116 -5.69 9.71 -45.63
CA ILE A 116 -6.01 11.13 -45.70
C ILE A 116 -5.36 11.76 -46.94
N ASP A 117 -4.10 11.44 -47.24
CA ASP A 117 -3.40 11.91 -48.44
C ASP A 117 -4.02 11.45 -49.77
N GLN A 118 -4.89 10.43 -49.77
CA GLN A 118 -5.59 9.97 -50.97
C GLN A 118 -6.94 10.67 -51.19
N LEU A 119 -7.41 11.48 -50.23
CA LEU A 119 -8.64 12.25 -50.35
C LEU A 119 -8.39 13.57 -51.10
N SER A 120 -9.43 14.11 -51.73
CA SER A 120 -9.34 15.43 -52.38
C SER A 120 -9.09 16.53 -51.34
N ASP A 121 -8.38 17.61 -51.70
CA ASP A 121 -8.04 18.74 -50.80
C ASP A 121 -9.21 19.25 -49.93
N LYS A 122 -10.43 19.23 -50.47
CA LYS A 122 -11.67 19.66 -49.79
C LYS A 122 -12.19 18.71 -48.69
N GLN A 123 -11.68 17.47 -48.66
CA GLN A 123 -12.00 16.40 -47.70
C GLN A 123 -10.82 16.08 -46.78
N GLN A 124 -9.65 16.68 -47.05
CA GLN A 124 -8.41 16.53 -46.28
C GLN A 124 -8.31 17.59 -45.16
N GLU A 125 -8.91 18.78 -45.36
CA GLU A 125 -9.26 19.75 -44.30
C GLU A 125 -10.41 19.24 -43.39
#